data_AF-A7F9E7-F1
#
_entry.id   AF-A7F9E7-F1
#
_cell.length_a   1.000
_cell.length_b   1.000
_cell.length_c   1.000
_cell.angle_alpha   90.00
_cell.angle_beta   90.00
_cell.angle_gamma   90.00
#
_symmetry.space_group_name_H-M   'P 1'
#
loop_
_entity.id
_entity.type
_entity.pdbx_description
1 polymer ?
#
loop_
_entity_poly.entity_id
_entity_poly.type
_entity_poly.pdbx_seq_one_letter_code
_entity_poly.pdbx_strand_id
1 'polypeptide(L)'
;MPAKSRFTRLDAFTKTVDEARVRTTSGGIVTIASLLIVLYLAFGEWADYRRITVHPELVVDKGRDVMDVSGEQQVGVMHGVKKVRLSAQEEGGKVIDTTALDLHNADEAATHLDPNYCGPCYGATPPPNAKKQGCCNTCDEVREAYASVSWAFGRGENVEQCEREHYGERLDSQRKEGCRIEGGLRVNKVIGNFHIAPGRSFTNGNMHVHDLNNYFDTPVPGGHVFSHHIHSLRFGPELPEEVTKKLGSDSIIPWTNHHLNPLDNTEQITHEAAYNFMYFVKVVSTSYLPLGWETTYNSPPHDASVDIGTYGHSEDGSIETHQYSVTSHRRSLNGGDDSAEGHKEKLHARGGIPGVFFSYVSFLEIHMLQGILIMIRISHQ
;
A
#
# COMPACT_ATOMS: atom_id res chain seq x y z
N MET A 1 36.76 64.11 26.48
CA MET A 1 37.42 62.84 26.12
C MET A 1 36.45 62.06 25.24
N PRO A 2 36.78 61.69 23.99
CA PRO A 2 35.81 61.03 23.12
C PRO A 2 35.59 59.59 23.59
N ALA A 3 34.34 59.15 23.59
CA ALA A 3 33.93 57.83 24.06
C ALA A 3 34.63 56.73 23.25
N LYS A 4 35.45 55.92 23.91
CA LYS A 4 36.06 54.73 23.30
C LYS A 4 34.96 53.72 22.98
N SER A 5 34.68 53.57 21.68
CA SER A 5 33.74 52.60 21.13
C SER A 5 34.15 51.16 21.48
N ARG A 6 33.17 50.34 21.92
CA ARG A 6 33.28 48.93 22.35
C ARG A 6 34.02 48.02 21.35
N PHE A 7 34.13 48.42 20.08
CA PHE A 7 34.83 47.66 19.04
C PHE A 7 36.36 47.65 19.19
N THR A 8 36.95 48.54 19.99
CA THR A 8 38.41 48.53 20.26
C THR A 8 38.88 47.36 21.13
N ARG A 9 37.97 46.55 21.69
CA ARG A 9 38.29 45.35 22.48
C ARG A 9 38.42 44.05 21.67
N LEU A 10 38.04 44.05 20.39
CA LEU A 10 38.08 42.86 19.52
C LEU A 10 39.30 42.84 18.58
N ASP A 11 40.19 43.82 18.70
CA ASP A 11 41.37 43.97 17.84
C ASP A 11 42.54 43.17 18.44
N ALA A 12 42.91 42.06 17.80
CA ALA A 12 43.94 41.13 18.30
C ALA A 12 45.39 41.64 18.11
N PHE A 13 45.58 42.74 17.38
CA PHE A 13 46.89 43.29 17.06
C PHE A 13 47.07 44.72 17.62
N THR A 14 48.24 45.00 18.20
CA THR A 14 48.59 46.33 18.71
C THR A 14 48.73 47.32 17.56
N LYS A 15 47.99 48.44 17.61
CA LYS A 15 48.05 49.48 16.57
C LYS A 15 49.41 50.20 16.63
N THR A 16 50.04 50.35 15.47
CA THR A 16 51.27 51.13 15.30
C THR A 16 51.04 52.62 15.59
N VAL A 17 52.09 53.33 16.03
CA VAL A 17 52.05 54.76 16.40
C VAL A 17 51.39 55.63 15.32
N ASP A 18 50.52 56.56 15.74
CA ASP A 18 49.65 57.35 14.85
C ASP A 18 50.44 58.24 13.86
N GLU A 19 51.70 58.58 14.14
CA GLU A 19 52.59 59.37 13.26
C GLU A 19 53.05 58.64 11.99
N ALA A 20 52.95 57.31 11.93
CA ALA A 20 53.28 56.53 10.73
C ALA A 20 52.05 56.17 9.88
N ARG A 21 50.84 56.66 10.25
CA ARG A 21 49.57 56.24 9.65
C ARG A 21 49.04 57.27 8.66
N VAL A 22 49.32 57.06 7.37
CA VAL A 22 48.63 57.79 6.29
C VAL A 22 47.23 57.20 6.12
N ARG A 23 46.20 57.91 6.61
CA ARG A 23 44.80 57.51 6.43
C ARG A 23 44.36 57.85 5.01
N THR A 24 44.35 56.88 4.12
CA THR A 24 43.80 57.04 2.77
C THR A 24 42.33 56.61 2.74
N THR A 25 41.47 57.45 2.17
CA THR A 25 40.05 57.13 1.93
C THR A 25 39.90 55.96 0.96
N SER A 26 40.84 55.82 0.02
CA SER A 26 40.93 54.71 -0.93
C SER A 26 41.18 53.36 -0.23
N GLY A 27 42.01 53.31 0.81
CA GLY A 27 42.28 52.07 1.56
C GLY A 27 41.04 51.53 2.27
N GLY A 28 40.18 52.42 2.79
CA GLY A 28 38.89 52.06 3.40
C GLY A 28 37.88 51.51 2.40
N ILE A 29 37.80 52.11 1.20
CA ILE A 29 36.92 51.63 0.13
C ILE A 29 37.34 50.22 -0.33
N VAL A 30 38.65 50.00 -0.52
CA VAL A 30 39.17 48.69 -0.93
C VAL A 30 38.88 47.61 0.13
N THR A 31 39.01 47.92 1.42
CA THR A 31 38.68 46.97 2.48
C THR A 31 37.19 46.62 2.52
N ILE A 32 36.29 47.60 2.38
CA ILE A 32 34.85 47.35 2.33
C ILE A 32 34.49 46.51 1.09
N ALA A 33 35.02 46.86 -0.08
CA ALA A 33 34.79 46.10 -1.31
C ALA A 33 35.28 44.64 -1.18
N SER A 34 36.48 44.44 -0.62
CA SER A 34 37.02 43.09 -0.38
C SER A 34 36.16 42.28 0.60
N LEU A 35 35.66 42.91 1.67
CA LEU A 35 34.81 42.24 2.66
C LEU A 35 33.46 41.85 2.06
N LEU A 36 32.86 42.71 1.23
CA LEU A 36 31.63 42.39 0.51
C LEU A 36 31.81 41.23 -0.48
N ILE A 37 32.93 41.20 -1.21
CA ILE A 37 33.25 40.10 -2.13
C ILE A 37 33.45 38.80 -1.35
N VAL A 38 34.18 38.83 -0.23
CA VAL A 38 34.39 37.65 0.61
C VAL A 38 33.08 37.14 1.19
N LEU A 39 32.20 38.02 1.68
CA LEU A 39 30.87 37.63 2.16
C LEU A 39 30.00 37.05 1.03
N TYR A 40 30.06 37.62 -0.16
CA TYR A 40 29.33 37.12 -1.33
C TYR A 40 29.80 35.71 -1.72
N LEU A 41 31.12 35.50 -1.81
CA LEU A 41 31.68 34.18 -2.12
C LEU A 41 31.39 33.16 -1.01
N ALA A 42 31.54 33.54 0.26
CA ALA A 42 31.24 32.66 1.39
C ALA A 42 29.74 32.29 1.44
N PHE A 43 28.85 33.22 1.10
CA PHE A 43 27.42 32.92 0.98
C PHE A 43 27.13 32.02 -0.22
N GLY A 44 27.83 32.20 -1.35
CA GLY A 44 27.75 31.33 -2.52
C GLY A 44 28.16 29.89 -2.20
N GLU A 45 29.33 29.71 -1.59
CA GLU A 45 29.81 28.40 -1.13
C GLU A 45 28.88 27.77 -0.09
N TRP A 46 28.33 28.57 0.83
CA TRP A 46 27.36 28.06 1.80
C TRP A 46 26.02 27.67 1.17
N ALA A 47 25.59 28.37 0.11
CA ALA A 47 24.40 28.01 -0.64
C ALA A 47 24.63 26.72 -1.44
N ASP A 48 25.77 26.59 -2.12
CA ASP A 48 26.13 25.39 -2.89
C ASP A 48 26.40 24.17 -1.98
N TYR A 49 27.06 24.35 -0.83
CA TYR A 49 27.23 23.27 0.16
C TYR A 49 25.91 22.75 0.71
N ARG A 50 24.88 23.61 0.82
CA ARG A 50 23.54 23.20 1.24
C ARG A 50 22.69 22.66 0.10
N ARG A 51 23.20 22.63 -1.14
CA ARG A 51 22.48 22.10 -2.29
C ARG A 51 22.60 20.58 -2.32
N ILE A 52 21.46 19.90 -2.31
CA ILE A 52 21.41 18.45 -2.48
C ILE A 52 21.67 18.13 -3.94
N THR A 53 22.75 17.40 -4.20
CA THR A 53 23.10 16.97 -5.55
C THR A 53 22.62 15.53 -5.72
N VAL A 54 21.65 15.32 -6.60
CA VAL A 54 21.15 13.98 -6.94
C VAL A 54 22.02 13.42 -8.06
N HIS A 55 22.77 12.36 -7.77
CA HIS A 55 23.52 11.61 -8.78
C HIS A 55 22.73 10.34 -9.14
N PRO A 56 22.02 10.31 -10.28
CA PRO A 56 21.34 9.09 -10.72
C PRO A 56 22.40 8.09 -11.19
N GLU A 57 22.66 7.06 -10.40
CA GLU A 57 23.49 5.93 -10.80
C GLU A 57 22.59 4.72 -11.04
N LEU A 58 22.71 4.09 -12.21
CA LEU A 58 22.04 2.83 -12.53
C LEU A 58 23.03 1.70 -12.25
N VAL A 59 22.98 1.16 -11.03
CA VAL A 59 23.80 0.01 -10.64
C VAL A 59 23.04 -1.27 -11.01
N VAL A 60 23.64 -2.09 -11.88
CA VAL A 60 23.16 -3.46 -12.14
C VAL A 60 23.98 -4.40 -11.27
N ASP A 61 23.40 -4.85 -10.16
CA ASP A 61 24.07 -5.81 -9.29
C ASP A 61 24.24 -7.16 -9.99
N LYS A 62 25.48 -7.61 -10.09
CA LYS A 62 25.83 -8.96 -10.55
C LYS A 62 26.00 -9.86 -9.33
N GLY A 63 24.89 -10.20 -8.69
CA GLY A 63 24.80 -11.16 -7.58
C GLY A 63 24.02 -12.41 -8.00
N ARG A 64 24.54 -13.57 -7.60
CA ARG A 64 24.32 -14.91 -8.13
C ARG A 64 23.26 -15.71 -7.35
N ASP A 65 22.57 -16.61 -8.06
CA ASP A 65 21.71 -17.74 -7.65
C ASP A 65 20.54 -17.46 -6.68
N VAL A 66 19.30 -17.60 -7.16
CA VAL A 66 18.42 -18.78 -6.95
C VAL A 66 17.01 -18.42 -7.45
N MET A 67 16.37 -19.41 -8.06
CA MET A 67 15.03 -19.36 -8.62
C MET A 67 13.93 -19.15 -7.57
N ASP A 68 12.94 -18.33 -7.93
CA ASP A 68 11.52 -18.66 -7.73
C ASP A 68 10.76 -18.22 -8.99
N VAL A 69 10.66 -19.15 -9.94
CA VAL A 69 9.64 -19.13 -11.00
C VAL A 69 8.72 -20.35 -10.83
N SER A 70 8.71 -20.93 -9.62
CA SER A 70 7.78 -21.99 -9.31
C SER A 70 6.43 -21.36 -9.09
N GLY A 71 5.40 -21.84 -9.79
CA GLY A 71 4.00 -21.50 -9.53
C GLY A 71 3.49 -21.99 -8.17
N GLU A 72 4.29 -21.79 -7.13
CA GLU A 72 3.96 -22.01 -5.73
C GLU A 72 3.27 -20.77 -5.21
N GLN A 73 1.98 -20.93 -4.91
CA GLN A 73 1.15 -19.88 -4.35
C GLN A 73 1.63 -19.63 -2.92
N GLN A 74 2.18 -18.43 -2.66
CA GLN A 74 2.80 -18.13 -1.37
C GLN A 74 1.73 -18.00 -0.27
N VAL A 75 1.52 -19.10 0.45
CA VAL A 75 0.83 -19.12 1.74
C VAL A 75 1.82 -18.62 2.79
N GLY A 76 1.59 -17.43 3.34
CA GLY A 76 2.54 -16.79 4.26
C GLY A 76 2.63 -15.26 4.15
N VAL A 77 1.77 -14.64 3.34
CA VAL A 77 1.67 -13.18 3.29
C VAL A 77 1.21 -12.67 4.66
N MET A 78 2.12 -12.06 5.41
CA MET A 78 1.76 -11.33 6.62
C MET A 78 0.93 -10.11 6.21
N HIS A 79 -0.38 -10.19 6.44
CA HIS A 79 -1.33 -9.16 6.05
C HIS A 79 -1.79 -8.36 7.28
N GLY A 80 -1.36 -7.11 7.37
CA GLY A 80 -1.95 -6.12 8.28
C GLY A 80 -3.20 -5.47 7.69
N VAL A 81 -3.99 -6.22 6.91
CA VAL A 81 -5.16 -5.71 6.17
C VAL A 81 -6.40 -5.78 7.05
N LYS A 82 -7.16 -4.68 7.09
CA LYS A 82 -8.43 -4.55 7.81
C LYS A 82 -9.55 -4.35 6.81
N LYS A 83 -10.69 -4.99 7.06
CA LYS A 83 -11.94 -4.79 6.34
C LYS A 83 -12.84 -3.92 7.22
N VAL A 84 -13.12 -2.72 6.73
CA VAL A 84 -13.97 -1.74 7.38
C VAL A 84 -15.32 -1.75 6.67
N ARG A 85 -16.39 -2.12 7.38
CA ARG A 85 -17.76 -2.08 6.87
C ARG A 85 -18.23 -0.63 6.84
N LEU A 86 -18.80 -0.22 5.71
CA LEU A 86 -19.33 1.12 5.50
C LEU A 86 -20.85 1.06 5.32
N SER A 87 -21.56 2.05 5.85
CA SER A 87 -22.98 2.23 5.53
C SER A 87 -23.17 2.50 4.04
N ALA A 88 -24.42 2.43 3.59
CA ALA A 88 -24.76 2.74 2.20
C ALA A 88 -24.21 4.11 1.79
N GLN A 89 -23.81 4.24 0.53
CA GLN A 89 -23.27 5.49 -0.02
C GLN A 89 -24.28 6.64 0.11
N GLU A 90 -25.57 6.34 -0.07
CA GLU A 90 -26.67 7.30 0.08
C GLU A 90 -26.72 7.93 1.48
N GLU A 91 -26.22 7.23 2.50
CA GLU A 91 -26.17 7.66 3.90
C GLU A 91 -24.83 8.33 4.28
N GLY A 92 -23.92 8.48 3.30
CA GLY A 92 -22.62 9.13 3.48
C GLY A 92 -21.48 8.19 3.88
N GLY A 93 -21.64 6.87 3.76
CA GLY A 93 -20.53 5.90 3.90
C GLY A 93 -19.84 5.90 5.27
N LYS A 94 -20.63 5.97 6.36
CA LYS A 94 -20.10 5.96 7.73
C LYS A 94 -19.50 4.61 8.08
N VAL A 95 -18.47 4.60 8.92
CA VAL A 95 -17.87 3.36 9.42
C VAL A 95 -18.84 2.68 10.38
N ILE A 96 -19.23 1.45 10.07
CA ILE A 96 -20.08 0.59 10.91
C ILE A 96 -19.22 -0.23 11.85
N ASP A 97 -18.24 -0.95 11.30
CA ASP A 97 -17.40 -1.90 12.02
C ASP A 97 -16.03 -2.04 11.35
N THR A 98 -15.01 -2.41 12.11
CA THR A 98 -13.65 -2.65 11.60
C THR A 98 -13.17 -4.00 12.10
N THR A 99 -13.09 -4.96 11.19
CA THR A 99 -12.58 -6.29 11.48
C THR A 99 -11.18 -6.43 10.86
N ALA A 100 -10.20 -6.92 11.62
CA ALA A 100 -8.95 -7.39 11.02
C ALA A 100 -9.26 -8.53 10.05
N LEU A 101 -8.50 -8.66 8.95
CA LEU A 101 -8.63 -9.80 8.04
C LEU A 101 -8.08 -11.07 8.70
N ASP A 102 -8.57 -11.46 9.86
CA ASP A 102 -8.27 -12.77 10.43
C ASP A 102 -9.19 -13.81 9.80
N LEU A 103 -8.58 -14.84 9.23
CA LEU A 103 -9.25 -15.92 8.49
C LEU A 103 -10.11 -16.84 9.38
N HIS A 104 -10.13 -16.63 10.70
CA HIS A 104 -10.92 -17.40 11.65
C HIS A 104 -11.38 -16.51 12.80
N ASN A 105 -12.58 -15.92 12.68
CA ASN A 105 -13.21 -15.28 13.84
C ASN A 105 -13.66 -16.37 14.82
N ALA A 106 -13.02 -16.39 15.99
CA ALA A 106 -13.29 -17.31 17.10
C ALA A 106 -14.50 -16.90 17.96
N ASP A 107 -15.08 -15.72 17.72
CA ASP A 107 -15.90 -15.04 18.72
C ASP A 107 -17.41 -15.26 18.61
N GLU A 108 -17.89 -16.08 17.69
CA GLU A 108 -19.26 -16.60 17.72
C GLU A 108 -19.25 -18.11 17.96
N ALA A 109 -18.60 -18.52 19.04
CA ALA A 109 -18.85 -19.83 19.60
C ALA A 109 -20.30 -19.88 20.08
N ALA A 110 -21.10 -20.78 19.50
CA ALA A 110 -22.41 -21.14 20.01
C ALA A 110 -22.26 -21.63 21.47
N THR A 111 -22.39 -20.71 22.41
CA THR A 111 -22.17 -20.87 23.86
C THR A 111 -23.22 -21.76 24.53
N HIS A 112 -24.13 -22.35 23.75
CA HIS A 112 -25.30 -23.07 24.23
C HIS A 112 -25.50 -24.46 23.59
N LEU A 113 -24.56 -24.98 22.80
CA LEU A 113 -24.67 -26.33 22.25
C LEU A 113 -24.26 -27.40 23.27
N ASP A 114 -24.97 -28.53 23.25
CA ASP A 114 -24.57 -29.72 24.02
C ASP A 114 -23.16 -30.16 23.60
N PRO A 115 -22.26 -30.49 24.55
CA PRO A 115 -20.92 -31.00 24.23
C PRO A 115 -20.89 -32.20 23.26
N ASN A 116 -21.98 -32.97 23.20
CA ASN A 116 -22.13 -34.12 22.31
C ASN A 116 -22.72 -33.77 20.94
N TYR A 117 -23.19 -32.56 20.71
CA TYR A 117 -23.74 -32.14 19.41
C TYR A 117 -22.70 -32.36 18.29
N CYS A 118 -23.20 -32.83 17.15
CA CYS A 118 -22.44 -33.06 15.93
C CYS A 118 -23.37 -32.76 14.76
N GLY A 119 -23.30 -31.55 14.23
CA GLY A 119 -24.12 -31.16 13.09
C GLY A 119 -23.66 -31.83 11.79
N PRO A 120 -24.58 -32.11 10.85
CA PRO A 120 -24.24 -32.67 9.55
C PRO A 120 -23.53 -31.64 8.66
N CYS A 121 -22.61 -32.10 7.80
CA CYS A 121 -21.95 -31.29 6.77
C CYS A 121 -22.65 -31.39 5.39
N TYR A 122 -23.90 -31.86 5.36
CA TYR A 122 -24.77 -31.89 4.16
C TYR A 122 -24.13 -32.54 2.91
N GLY A 123 -23.35 -33.61 3.10
CA GLY A 123 -22.71 -34.35 2.01
C GLY A 123 -21.30 -33.90 1.66
N ALA A 124 -20.81 -32.81 2.26
CA ALA A 124 -19.40 -32.41 2.18
C ALA A 124 -18.55 -33.09 3.25
N THR A 125 -17.23 -33.17 3.00
CA THR A 125 -16.28 -33.72 3.97
C THR A 125 -16.02 -32.66 5.06
N PRO A 126 -16.11 -33.02 6.36
CA PRO A 126 -15.84 -32.09 7.45
C PRO A 126 -14.43 -31.50 7.35
N PRO A 127 -14.24 -30.19 7.58
CA PRO A 127 -12.95 -29.55 7.42
C PRO A 127 -12.00 -29.95 8.58
N PRO A 128 -10.68 -30.02 8.33
CA PRO A 128 -9.72 -30.51 9.32
C PRO A 128 -9.56 -29.59 10.54
N ASN A 129 -9.93 -28.31 10.40
CA ASN A 129 -9.92 -27.27 11.43
C ASN A 129 -11.27 -27.12 12.17
N ALA A 130 -12.24 -28.01 11.95
CA ALA A 130 -13.50 -27.99 12.68
C ALA A 130 -13.28 -28.15 14.20
N LYS A 131 -14.12 -27.50 15.02
CA LYS A 131 -14.08 -27.60 16.48
C LYS A 131 -14.16 -29.05 16.98
N LYS A 132 -14.89 -29.90 16.27
CA LYS A 132 -15.02 -31.32 16.55
C LYS A 132 -14.74 -32.10 15.27
N GLN A 133 -13.72 -32.95 15.32
CA GLN A 133 -13.30 -33.74 14.17
C GLN A 133 -14.47 -34.59 13.65
N GLY A 134 -14.78 -34.46 12.36
CA GLY A 134 -15.85 -35.20 11.71
C GLY A 134 -17.24 -34.57 11.78
N CYS A 135 -17.41 -33.38 12.37
CA CYS A 135 -18.70 -32.69 12.51
C CYS A 135 -18.63 -31.27 11.93
N CYS A 136 -19.79 -30.72 11.54
CA CYS A 136 -19.95 -29.31 11.22
C CYS A 136 -20.97 -28.69 12.17
N ASN A 137 -20.50 -27.95 13.16
CA ASN A 137 -21.31 -27.38 14.23
C ASN A 137 -21.70 -25.94 13.98
N THR A 138 -20.88 -25.16 13.26
CA THR A 138 -21.17 -23.76 12.90
C THR A 138 -21.51 -23.59 11.43
N CYS A 139 -22.20 -22.51 11.08
CA CYS A 139 -22.47 -22.18 9.67
C CYS A 139 -21.16 -22.02 8.89
N ASP A 140 -20.15 -21.41 9.50
CA ASP A 140 -18.84 -21.23 8.88
C ASP A 140 -18.10 -22.56 8.62
N GLU A 141 -18.22 -23.56 9.49
CA GLU A 141 -17.68 -24.91 9.26
C GLU A 141 -18.36 -25.62 8.08
N VAL A 142 -19.69 -25.50 7.94
CA VAL A 142 -20.42 -26.06 6.78
C VAL A 142 -20.00 -25.36 5.49
N ARG A 143 -19.88 -24.03 5.52
CA ARG A 143 -19.43 -23.23 4.37
C ARG A 143 -18.01 -23.59 3.94
N GLU A 144 -17.12 -23.82 4.90
CA GLU A 144 -15.74 -24.27 4.64
C GLU A 144 -15.71 -25.70 4.07
N ALA A 145 -16.56 -26.59 4.57
CA ALA A 145 -16.72 -27.94 4.02
C ALA A 145 -17.13 -27.90 2.54
N TYR A 146 -18.15 -27.10 2.19
CA TYR A 146 -18.63 -26.95 0.81
C TYR A 146 -17.57 -26.37 -0.11
N ALA A 147 -16.81 -25.41 0.40
CA ALA A 147 -15.76 -24.79 -0.36
C ALA A 147 -14.56 -25.70 -0.63
N SER A 148 -14.25 -26.61 0.29
CA SER A 148 -13.19 -27.62 0.09
C SER A 148 -13.44 -28.51 -1.14
N VAL A 149 -14.72 -28.67 -1.51
CA VAL A 149 -15.20 -29.41 -2.69
C VAL A 149 -15.71 -28.50 -3.81
N SER A 150 -15.43 -27.19 -3.73
CA SER A 150 -15.82 -26.17 -4.73
C SER A 150 -17.34 -26.10 -5.01
N TRP A 151 -18.17 -26.32 -4.00
CA TRP A 151 -19.62 -26.16 -4.11
C TRP A 151 -20.04 -24.73 -3.74
N ALA A 152 -20.99 -24.18 -4.49
CA ALA A 152 -21.62 -22.90 -4.16
C ALA A 152 -22.54 -23.08 -2.96
N PHE A 153 -22.42 -22.20 -1.95
CA PHE A 153 -23.21 -22.30 -0.71
C PHE A 153 -24.48 -21.43 -0.76
N GLY A 154 -24.42 -20.28 -1.43
CA GLY A 154 -25.54 -19.34 -1.49
C GLY A 154 -25.91 -18.77 -0.10
N ARG A 155 -27.21 -18.66 0.17
CA ARG A 155 -27.77 -18.07 1.40
C ARG A 155 -27.80 -19.02 2.62
N GLY A 156 -27.41 -20.28 2.45
CA GLY A 156 -27.45 -21.28 3.53
C GLY A 156 -28.85 -21.77 3.90
N GLU A 157 -29.79 -21.75 2.95
CA GLU A 157 -31.15 -22.27 3.15
C GLU A 157 -31.11 -23.79 3.36
N ASN A 158 -31.93 -24.31 4.27
CA ASN A 158 -31.97 -25.73 4.67
C ASN A 158 -30.73 -26.22 5.43
N VAL A 159 -29.91 -25.29 5.95
CA VAL A 159 -28.76 -25.59 6.80
C VAL A 159 -29.07 -25.10 8.21
N GLU A 160 -29.30 -26.03 9.15
CA GLU A 160 -29.75 -25.76 10.52
C GLU A 160 -28.80 -24.79 11.23
N GLN A 161 -27.50 -24.97 11.04
CA GLN A 161 -26.46 -24.15 11.64
C GLN A 161 -26.55 -22.70 11.16
N CYS A 162 -26.86 -22.48 9.87
CA CYS A 162 -26.95 -21.15 9.28
C CYS A 162 -28.27 -20.44 9.58
N GLU A 163 -29.37 -21.18 9.66
CA GLU A 163 -30.67 -20.66 10.10
C GLU A 163 -30.61 -20.25 11.57
N ARG A 164 -29.98 -21.06 12.42
CA ARG A 164 -29.78 -20.77 13.85
C ARG A 164 -28.86 -19.57 14.10
N GLU A 165 -27.85 -19.40 13.26
CA GLU A 165 -26.89 -18.28 13.34
C GLU A 165 -27.37 -17.04 12.56
N HIS A 166 -28.60 -17.05 12.03
CA HIS A 166 -29.20 -15.95 11.25
C HIS A 166 -28.28 -15.45 10.13
N TYR A 167 -27.63 -16.39 9.43
CA TYR A 167 -26.67 -16.08 8.38
C TYR A 167 -27.30 -15.34 7.20
N GLY A 168 -28.50 -15.76 6.78
CA GLY A 168 -29.23 -15.15 5.67
C GLY A 168 -29.66 -13.71 5.96
N GLU A 169 -30.15 -13.45 7.17
CA GLU A 169 -30.56 -12.12 7.63
C GLU A 169 -29.36 -11.18 7.78
N ARG A 170 -28.24 -11.70 8.30
CA ARG A 170 -26.97 -10.96 8.34
C ARG A 170 -26.48 -10.62 6.94
N LEU A 171 -26.56 -11.55 5.99
CA LEU A 171 -26.23 -11.27 4.59
C LEU A 171 -27.12 -10.16 4.02
N ASP A 172 -28.44 -10.22 4.25
CA ASP A 172 -29.39 -9.21 3.74
C ASP A 172 -29.17 -7.82 4.30
N SER A 173 -28.87 -7.69 5.61
CA SER A 173 -28.51 -6.41 6.21
C SER A 173 -27.25 -5.80 5.59
N GLN A 174 -26.31 -6.64 5.15
CA GLN A 174 -25.04 -6.23 4.55
C GLN A 174 -25.13 -5.91 3.04
N ARG A 175 -26.24 -6.24 2.36
CA ARG A 175 -26.34 -6.08 0.90
C ARG A 175 -26.23 -4.64 0.41
N LYS A 176 -26.52 -3.65 1.25
CA LYS A 176 -26.43 -2.22 0.88
C LYS A 176 -25.16 -1.54 1.42
N GLU A 177 -24.29 -2.31 2.07
CA GLU A 177 -23.08 -1.79 2.71
C GLU A 177 -21.94 -1.67 1.70
N GLY A 178 -21.09 -0.66 1.90
CA GLY A 178 -19.80 -0.56 1.24
C GLY A 178 -18.71 -1.27 2.05
N CYS A 179 -17.55 -1.45 1.43
CA CYS A 179 -16.39 -2.07 2.10
C CYS A 179 -15.15 -1.22 1.86
N ARG A 180 -14.46 -0.79 2.93
CA ARG A 180 -13.14 -0.17 2.86
C ARG A 180 -12.07 -1.15 3.32
N ILE A 181 -11.14 -1.45 2.43
CA ILE A 181 -9.98 -2.29 2.67
C ILE A 181 -8.81 -1.36 2.95
N GLU A 182 -8.22 -1.44 4.14
CA GLU A 182 -7.06 -0.63 4.51
C GLU A 182 -5.99 -1.46 5.21
N GLY A 183 -4.72 -1.29 4.84
CA GLY A 183 -3.63 -1.94 5.55
C GLY A 183 -2.38 -2.18 4.69
N GLY A 184 -1.49 -3.01 5.24
CA GLY A 184 -0.20 -3.36 4.65
C GLY A 184 -0.09 -4.83 4.27
N LEU A 185 0.48 -5.13 3.10
CA LEU A 185 0.77 -6.48 2.63
C LEU A 185 2.28 -6.64 2.41
N ARG A 186 2.93 -7.58 3.11
CA ARG A 186 4.34 -7.91 2.85
C ARG A 186 4.43 -9.01 1.80
N VAL A 187 4.95 -8.69 0.63
CA VAL A 187 5.11 -9.62 -0.49
C VAL A 187 6.57 -9.73 -0.92
N ASN A 188 6.94 -10.82 -1.56
CA ASN A 188 8.26 -10.95 -2.15
C ASN A 188 8.43 -9.99 -3.34
N LYS A 189 9.65 -9.51 -3.57
CA LYS A 189 10.03 -8.62 -4.70
C LYS A 189 10.12 -9.40 -6.01
N VAL A 190 9.00 -9.98 -6.42
CA VAL A 190 8.83 -10.77 -7.64
C VAL A 190 7.63 -10.27 -8.43
N ILE A 191 7.40 -10.84 -9.61
CA ILE A 191 6.16 -10.62 -10.36
C ILE A 191 5.02 -11.22 -9.54
N GLY A 192 3.98 -10.43 -9.30
CA GLY A 192 2.84 -10.89 -8.51
C GLY A 192 1.52 -10.31 -9.00
N ASN A 193 0.44 -10.95 -8.55
CA ASN A 193 -0.91 -10.47 -8.74
C ASN A 193 -1.64 -10.56 -7.40
N PHE A 194 -2.32 -9.49 -7.02
CA PHE A 194 -3.31 -9.53 -5.97
C PHE A 194 -4.63 -8.98 -6.51
N HIS A 195 -5.74 -9.51 -6.01
CA HIS A 195 -7.05 -9.09 -6.47
C HIS A 195 -8.05 -9.04 -5.32
N ILE A 196 -9.03 -8.17 -5.51
CA ILE A 196 -10.17 -7.98 -4.63
C ILE A 196 -11.39 -8.39 -5.47
N ALA A 197 -12.04 -9.47 -5.06
CA ALA A 197 -13.22 -10.02 -5.73
C ALA A 197 -14.33 -10.28 -4.69
N PRO A 198 -15.60 -10.29 -5.12
CA PRO A 198 -16.71 -10.55 -4.22
C PRO A 198 -16.76 -12.03 -3.83
N GLY A 199 -17.39 -12.29 -2.68
CA GLY A 199 -17.57 -13.64 -2.18
C GLY A 199 -16.44 -14.12 -1.29
N ARG A 200 -16.57 -15.36 -0.80
CA ARG A 200 -15.52 -16.01 -0.02
C ARG A 200 -14.56 -16.68 -0.99
N SER A 201 -13.27 -16.37 -0.83
CA SER A 201 -12.19 -16.97 -1.62
C SER A 201 -11.69 -18.23 -0.94
N PHE A 202 -11.40 -19.26 -1.73
CA PHE A 202 -10.82 -20.51 -1.25
C PHE A 202 -9.66 -20.92 -2.13
N THR A 203 -8.63 -21.44 -1.49
CA THR A 203 -7.42 -21.90 -2.16
C THR A 203 -7.21 -23.37 -1.81
N ASN A 204 -7.20 -24.23 -2.81
CA ASN A 204 -6.87 -25.65 -2.66
C ASN A 204 -5.89 -26.07 -3.76
N GLY A 205 -4.65 -26.37 -3.37
CA GLY A 205 -3.55 -26.60 -4.30
C GLY A 205 -3.30 -25.38 -5.20
N ASN A 206 -3.26 -25.58 -6.51
CA ASN A 206 -3.05 -24.52 -7.50
C ASN A 206 -4.33 -23.80 -7.94
N MET A 207 -5.49 -24.09 -7.32
CA MET A 207 -6.77 -23.49 -7.70
C MET A 207 -7.21 -22.46 -6.66
N HIS A 208 -7.51 -21.25 -7.11
CA HIS A 208 -8.09 -20.18 -6.30
C HIS A 208 -9.49 -19.85 -6.85
N VAL A 209 -10.52 -20.12 -6.06
CA VAL A 209 -11.93 -20.02 -6.47
C VAL A 209 -12.65 -19.01 -5.58
N HIS A 210 -13.60 -18.28 -6.18
CA HIS A 210 -14.50 -17.37 -5.48
C HIS A 210 -15.93 -17.89 -5.61
N ASP A 211 -16.68 -17.94 -4.50
CA ASP A 211 -18.12 -18.18 -4.54
C ASP A 211 -18.84 -16.86 -4.89
N LEU A 212 -19.24 -16.74 -6.16
CA LEU A 212 -19.91 -15.56 -6.72
C LEU A 212 -21.44 -15.63 -6.65
N ASN A 213 -22.02 -16.72 -6.12
CA ASN A 213 -23.46 -16.94 -6.22
C ASN A 213 -24.25 -15.83 -5.53
N ASN A 214 -23.86 -15.46 -4.31
CA ASN A 214 -24.50 -14.38 -3.53
C ASN A 214 -24.32 -12.98 -4.14
N TYR A 215 -23.29 -12.79 -4.98
CA TYR A 215 -23.01 -11.51 -5.64
C TYR A 215 -23.93 -11.29 -6.84
N PHE A 216 -24.14 -12.33 -7.66
CA PHE A 216 -25.05 -12.26 -8.80
C PHE A 216 -26.52 -12.44 -8.40
N ASP A 217 -26.80 -13.31 -7.43
CA ASP A 217 -28.14 -13.54 -6.90
C ASP A 217 -28.45 -12.57 -5.76
N THR A 218 -28.88 -11.36 -6.13
CA THR A 218 -29.21 -10.30 -5.19
C THR A 218 -30.56 -9.65 -5.48
N PRO A 219 -31.40 -9.42 -4.46
CA PRO A 219 -32.65 -8.69 -4.59
C PRO A 219 -32.46 -7.17 -4.67
N VAL A 220 -31.21 -6.67 -4.60
CA VAL A 220 -30.91 -5.23 -4.65
C VAL A 220 -31.17 -4.68 -6.06
N PRO A 221 -32.01 -3.64 -6.22
CA PRO A 221 -32.23 -3.00 -7.52
C PRO A 221 -30.91 -2.48 -8.11
N GLY A 222 -30.57 -2.88 -9.33
CA GLY A 222 -29.30 -2.54 -9.98
C GLY A 222 -28.16 -3.52 -9.73
N GLY A 223 -28.35 -4.51 -8.85
CA GLY A 223 -27.34 -5.51 -8.53
C GLY A 223 -26.19 -4.96 -7.68
N HIS A 224 -25.25 -5.84 -7.32
CA HIS A 224 -23.98 -5.41 -6.74
C HIS A 224 -23.02 -5.06 -7.87
N VAL A 225 -22.37 -3.91 -7.78
CA VAL A 225 -21.32 -3.48 -8.72
C VAL A 225 -19.97 -3.48 -8.01
N PHE A 226 -18.89 -3.30 -8.75
CA PHE A 226 -17.53 -3.28 -8.19
C PHE A 226 -16.86 -1.92 -8.39
N SER A 227 -17.69 -0.86 -8.40
CA SER A 227 -17.23 0.52 -8.39
C SER A 227 -16.37 0.77 -7.15
N HIS A 228 -15.28 1.50 -7.33
CA HIS A 228 -14.32 1.68 -6.26
C HIS A 228 -13.57 3.01 -6.34
N HIS A 229 -13.14 3.45 -5.17
CA HIS A 229 -12.27 4.60 -4.99
C HIS A 229 -10.96 4.14 -4.34
N ILE A 230 -9.84 4.38 -5.01
CA ILE A 230 -8.50 4.13 -4.51
C ILE A 230 -8.05 5.40 -3.79
N HIS A 231 -8.11 5.40 -2.46
CA HIS A 231 -7.64 6.53 -1.65
C HIS A 231 -6.13 6.60 -1.70
N SER A 232 -5.47 5.47 -1.46
CA SER A 232 -4.02 5.36 -1.59
C SER A 232 -3.57 3.97 -2.00
N LEU A 233 -2.57 3.92 -2.88
CA LEU A 233 -1.81 2.71 -3.19
C LEU A 233 -0.33 3.07 -3.29
N ARG A 234 0.50 2.51 -2.41
CA ARG A 234 1.95 2.74 -2.45
C ARG A 234 2.75 1.47 -2.18
N PHE A 235 4.00 1.50 -2.60
CA PHE A 235 4.98 0.44 -2.39
C PHE A 235 6.13 0.99 -1.55
N GLY A 236 6.44 0.33 -0.43
CA GLY A 236 7.47 0.76 0.51
C GLY A 236 7.06 1.89 1.48
N PRO A 237 8.00 2.33 2.34
CA PRO A 237 7.81 3.42 3.28
C PRO A 237 7.73 4.79 2.61
N GLU A 238 7.20 5.72 3.40
CA GLU A 238 7.22 7.15 3.09
C GLU A 238 8.54 7.78 3.52
N LEU A 239 9.00 8.79 2.79
CA LEU A 239 10.20 9.51 3.19
C LEU A 239 9.91 10.39 4.41
N PRO A 240 10.85 10.48 5.38
CA PRO A 240 10.72 11.42 6.49
C PRO A 240 10.51 12.85 6.00
N GLU A 241 9.64 13.61 6.68
CA GLU A 241 9.31 14.98 6.29
C GLU A 241 10.54 15.90 6.22
N GLU A 242 11.59 15.62 7.01
CA GLU A 242 12.84 16.36 7.01
C GLU A 242 13.58 16.22 5.68
N VAL A 243 13.51 15.03 5.06
CA VAL A 243 14.13 14.74 3.78
C VAL A 243 13.32 15.36 2.64
N THR A 244 11.98 15.29 2.72
CA THR A 244 11.09 15.86 1.70
C THR A 244 11.16 17.39 1.67
N LYS A 245 11.18 18.05 2.84
CA LYS A 245 11.35 19.51 2.94
C LYS A 245 12.71 19.96 2.38
N LYS A 246 13.75 19.15 2.55
CA LYS A 246 15.10 19.41 2.06
C LYS A 246 15.25 19.19 0.55
N LEU A 247 14.59 18.15 0.01
CA LEU A 247 14.55 17.85 -1.43
C LEU A 247 13.83 18.94 -2.25
N GLY A 248 13.12 19.85 -1.58
CA GLY A 248 12.51 21.04 -2.17
C GLY A 248 11.05 20.78 -2.53
N SER A 249 10.15 21.53 -1.90
CA SER A 249 8.74 21.65 -2.29
C SER A 249 8.54 22.49 -3.56
N ASP A 250 9.59 23.17 -4.02
CA ASP A 250 9.53 24.09 -5.15
C ASP A 250 9.66 23.29 -6.44
N SER A 251 8.50 22.96 -7.04
CA SER A 251 8.07 23.16 -8.44
C SER A 251 9.07 23.19 -9.61
N ILE A 252 10.35 22.86 -9.43
CA ILE A 252 11.40 22.95 -10.45
C ILE A 252 11.63 21.57 -11.11
N ILE A 253 11.26 20.47 -10.45
CA ILE A 253 11.31 19.12 -11.04
C ILE A 253 10.03 18.33 -10.67
N PRO A 254 9.01 18.30 -11.54
CA PRO A 254 7.75 17.58 -11.29
C PRO A 254 7.92 16.07 -11.02
N TRP A 255 9.03 15.48 -11.47
CA TRP A 255 9.29 14.04 -11.45
C TRP A 255 9.90 13.52 -10.13
N THR A 256 10.31 14.41 -9.22
CA THR A 256 10.90 14.03 -7.92
C THR A 256 9.93 14.16 -6.76
N ASN A 257 8.63 14.33 -7.01
CA ASN A 257 7.64 14.18 -5.96
C ASN A 257 7.43 12.69 -5.70
N HIS A 258 8.28 12.11 -4.85
CA HIS A 258 8.22 10.71 -4.39
C HIS A 258 6.91 10.34 -3.66
N HIS A 259 5.94 11.26 -3.57
CA HIS A 259 4.63 11.09 -2.92
C HIS A 259 3.46 11.13 -3.92
N LEU A 260 3.71 11.28 -5.23
CA LEU A 260 2.65 11.23 -6.23
C LEU A 260 2.52 9.80 -6.78
N ASN A 261 1.69 8.99 -6.13
CA ASN A 261 1.34 7.68 -6.66
C ASN A 261 0.23 7.84 -7.71
N PRO A 262 0.38 7.27 -8.92
CA PRO A 262 -0.60 7.45 -10.00
C PRO A 262 -2.04 7.01 -9.72
N LEU A 263 -2.27 6.15 -8.73
CA LEU A 263 -3.62 5.66 -8.39
C LEU A 263 -4.22 6.35 -7.17
N ASP A 264 -3.51 7.26 -6.50
CA ASP A 264 -4.04 7.95 -5.33
C ASP A 264 -5.22 8.86 -5.71
N ASN A 265 -6.28 8.79 -4.92
CA ASN A 265 -7.56 9.49 -5.11
C ASN A 265 -8.21 9.24 -6.49
N THR A 266 -8.02 8.06 -7.09
CA THR A 266 -8.67 7.69 -8.34
C THR A 266 -9.99 6.95 -8.11
N GLU A 267 -10.96 7.15 -8.99
CA GLU A 267 -12.28 6.52 -8.90
C GLU A 267 -12.62 5.79 -10.21
N GLN A 268 -13.23 4.62 -10.09
CA GLN A 268 -13.78 3.85 -11.20
C GLN A 268 -15.22 3.47 -10.91
N ILE A 269 -16.12 3.83 -11.82
CA ILE A 269 -17.56 3.63 -11.69
C ILE A 269 -18.04 2.70 -12.81
N THR A 270 -18.89 1.74 -12.46
CA THR A 270 -19.62 0.88 -13.39
C THR A 270 -21.05 0.63 -12.89
N HIS A 271 -21.95 0.36 -13.82
CA HIS A 271 -23.33 -0.04 -13.55
C HIS A 271 -23.58 -1.53 -13.85
N GLU A 272 -22.53 -2.26 -14.23
CA GLU A 272 -22.59 -3.69 -14.53
C GLU A 272 -21.99 -4.50 -13.38
N ALA A 273 -22.72 -5.52 -12.91
CA ALA A 273 -22.21 -6.45 -11.91
C ALA A 273 -21.06 -7.32 -12.46
N ALA A 274 -21.19 -7.76 -13.71
CA ALA A 274 -20.21 -8.60 -14.37
C ALA A 274 -19.08 -7.76 -15.00
N TYR A 275 -18.33 -7.00 -14.20
CA TYR A 275 -17.32 -6.06 -14.67
C TYR A 275 -15.97 -6.26 -13.98
N ASN A 276 -14.89 -6.04 -14.72
CA ASN A 276 -13.53 -6.30 -14.27
C ASN A 276 -12.62 -5.09 -14.48
N PHE A 277 -11.91 -4.70 -13.42
CA PHE A 277 -10.90 -3.64 -13.44
C PHE A 277 -9.52 -4.25 -13.24
N MET A 278 -8.59 -3.91 -14.13
CA MET A 278 -7.22 -4.42 -14.14
C MET A 278 -6.24 -3.26 -14.11
N TYR A 279 -5.32 -3.29 -13.16
CA TYR A 279 -4.22 -2.34 -13.04
C TYR A 279 -2.90 -3.08 -13.22
N PHE A 280 -2.14 -2.66 -14.22
CA PHE A 280 -0.79 -3.15 -14.48
C PHE A 280 0.20 -2.15 -13.93
N VAL A 281 0.81 -2.50 -12.79
CA VAL A 281 1.69 -1.65 -12.01
C VAL A 281 3.15 -2.05 -12.27
N LYS A 282 3.97 -1.10 -12.72
CA LYS A 282 5.41 -1.29 -12.88
C LYS A 282 6.12 -0.51 -11.78
N VAL A 283 6.69 -1.24 -10.83
CA VAL A 283 7.37 -0.71 -9.64
C VAL A 283 8.86 -0.57 -9.91
N VAL A 284 9.41 0.58 -9.56
CA VAL A 284 10.84 0.91 -9.63
C VAL A 284 11.31 1.21 -8.21
N SER A 285 12.32 0.49 -7.74
CA SER A 285 12.95 0.75 -6.45
C SER A 285 13.89 1.95 -6.54
N THR A 286 13.92 2.75 -5.48
CA THR A 286 14.71 3.96 -5.35
C THR A 286 15.27 4.04 -3.93
N SER A 287 16.58 3.88 -3.81
CA SER A 287 17.31 3.90 -2.55
C SER A 287 17.77 5.31 -2.20
N TYR A 288 17.53 5.74 -0.97
CA TYR A 288 18.04 6.99 -0.44
C TYR A 288 19.15 6.75 0.57
N LEU A 289 20.35 7.19 0.23
CA LEU A 289 21.54 7.10 1.07
C LEU A 289 21.78 8.44 1.77
N PRO A 290 21.77 8.51 3.11
CA PRO A 290 22.14 9.73 3.83
C PRO A 290 23.63 10.02 3.68
N LEU A 291 24.00 11.18 3.14
CA LEU A 291 25.39 11.61 3.04
C LEU A 291 25.94 11.96 4.45
N GLY A 292 27.04 11.31 4.85
CA GLY A 292 27.81 11.65 6.06
C GLY A 292 27.29 11.06 7.38
N TRP A 293 26.38 10.08 7.34
CA TRP A 293 25.97 9.34 8.54
C TRP A 293 26.98 8.22 8.82
N GLU A 294 27.72 8.31 9.92
CA GLU A 294 28.51 7.18 10.44
C GLU A 294 27.54 6.05 10.77
N THR A 295 27.81 4.83 10.27
CA THR A 295 27.02 3.61 10.48
C THR A 295 26.82 3.35 11.97
N THR A 296 25.74 3.88 12.54
CA THR A 296 25.24 3.49 13.84
C THR A 296 24.30 2.32 13.59
N TYR A 297 24.84 1.13 13.80
CA TYR A 297 24.12 -0.13 13.75
C TYR A 297 22.98 -0.08 14.79
N ASN A 298 21.78 0.28 14.35
CA ASN A 298 20.59 0.18 15.16
C ASN A 298 19.96 -1.18 14.88
N SER A 299 19.83 -2.01 15.92
CA SER A 299 19.17 -3.31 15.81
C SER A 299 17.76 -3.16 15.20
N PRO A 300 17.37 -4.02 14.26
CA PRO A 300 16.06 -3.95 13.63
C PRO A 300 14.94 -4.16 14.66
N PRO A 301 13.81 -3.46 14.54
CA PRO A 301 12.61 -3.80 15.29
C PRO A 301 12.14 -5.21 14.90
N HIS A 302 11.82 -6.03 15.90
CA HIS A 302 11.39 -7.43 15.75
C HIS A 302 10.20 -7.59 14.76
N ASP A 303 10.26 -8.63 13.92
CA ASP A 303 9.33 -9.07 12.86
C ASP A 303 7.84 -9.26 13.25
N ALA A 304 7.40 -8.89 14.45
CA ALA A 304 6.05 -9.22 14.95
C ALA A 304 5.00 -8.11 14.74
N SER A 305 5.36 -6.88 14.38
CA SER A 305 4.40 -5.79 14.19
C SER A 305 4.37 -5.32 12.73
N VAL A 306 3.35 -5.74 11.97
CA VAL A 306 3.05 -5.22 10.62
C VAL A 306 2.40 -3.83 10.75
N ASP A 307 3.05 -2.92 11.47
CA ASP A 307 2.57 -1.56 11.65
C ASP A 307 3.00 -0.66 10.49
N ILE A 308 2.13 0.29 10.18
CA ILE A 308 2.28 1.22 9.06
C ILE A 308 3.46 2.16 9.36
N GLY A 309 4.61 1.91 8.75
CA GLY A 309 5.78 2.80 8.79
C GLY A 309 7.08 2.21 9.36
N THR A 310 7.10 0.93 9.77
CA THR A 310 8.31 0.30 10.34
C THR A 310 9.22 -0.39 9.31
N TYR A 311 8.85 -0.39 8.03
CA TYR A 311 9.46 -1.24 6.99
C TYR A 311 10.15 -0.40 5.90
N GLY A 312 11.27 -0.90 5.37
CA GLY A 312 12.06 -0.27 4.29
C GLY A 312 13.22 0.62 4.76
N HIS A 313 13.60 0.49 6.03
CA HIS A 313 14.88 0.96 6.53
C HIS A 313 15.88 -0.20 6.51
N SER A 314 16.98 -0.05 5.77
CA SER A 314 18.06 -1.02 5.72
C SER A 314 19.03 -0.81 6.89
N GLU A 315 19.84 -1.84 7.20
CA GLU A 315 20.82 -1.85 8.30
C GLU A 315 21.88 -0.73 8.18
N ASP A 316 22.12 -0.24 6.97
CA ASP A 316 23.02 0.86 6.65
C ASP A 316 22.39 2.26 6.83
N GLY A 317 21.12 2.31 7.28
CA GLY A 317 20.36 3.54 7.41
C GLY A 317 19.82 4.09 6.08
N SER A 318 19.97 3.33 4.98
CA SER A 318 19.32 3.67 3.72
C SER A 318 17.81 3.44 3.80
N ILE A 319 17.08 4.25 3.05
CA ILE A 319 15.61 4.15 2.95
C ILE A 319 15.27 3.67 1.54
N GLU A 320 14.69 2.48 1.44
CA GLU A 320 14.24 1.90 0.19
C GLU A 320 12.81 2.35 -0.11
N THR A 321 12.67 3.36 -0.96
CA THR A 321 11.38 3.84 -1.43
C THR A 321 11.06 3.29 -2.80
N HIS A 322 9.79 3.28 -3.19
CA HIS A 322 9.40 2.83 -4.51
C HIS A 322 8.53 3.85 -5.20
N GLN A 323 8.73 3.98 -6.51
CA GLN A 323 7.82 4.67 -7.40
C GLN A 323 7.18 3.65 -8.32
N TYR A 324 6.02 3.98 -8.89
CA TYR A 324 5.43 3.13 -9.91
C TYR A 324 4.76 3.92 -11.01
N SER A 325 4.65 3.27 -12.16
CA SER A 325 3.77 3.67 -13.25
C SER A 325 2.64 2.65 -13.38
N VAL A 326 1.48 3.10 -13.85
CA VAL A 326 0.30 2.24 -13.99
C VAL A 326 -0.31 2.35 -15.37
N THR A 327 -0.80 1.23 -15.88
CA THR A 327 -1.75 1.20 -16.99
C THR A 327 -3.04 0.56 -16.49
N SER A 328 -4.16 1.25 -16.64
CA SER A 328 -5.48 0.73 -16.29
C SER A 328 -6.17 0.13 -17.51
N HIS A 329 -6.87 -0.96 -17.27
CA HIS A 329 -7.73 -1.61 -18.25
C HIS A 329 -9.02 -2.02 -17.55
N ARG A 330 -10.13 -1.94 -18.26
CA ARG A 330 -11.44 -2.32 -17.73
C ARG A 330 -12.27 -2.97 -18.82
N ARG A 331 -13.12 -3.92 -18.46
CA ARG A 331 -13.93 -4.66 -19.43
C ARG A 331 -15.17 -5.27 -18.79
N SER A 332 -16.22 -5.42 -19.59
CA SER A 332 -17.37 -6.26 -19.24
C SER A 332 -17.04 -7.74 -19.42
N LEU A 333 -17.45 -8.56 -18.47
CA LEU A 333 -17.32 -10.03 -18.52
C LEU A 333 -18.38 -10.65 -19.44
N ASN A 334 -19.43 -9.91 -19.78
CA ASN A 334 -20.42 -10.31 -20.78
C ASN A 334 -19.84 -10.28 -22.21
N GLY A 335 -18.61 -9.80 -22.38
CA GLY A 335 -17.92 -9.61 -23.65
C GLY A 335 -18.56 -8.51 -24.50
N GLY A 336 -18.03 -8.31 -25.71
CA GLY A 336 -18.52 -7.29 -26.63
C GLY A 336 -17.42 -6.33 -27.06
N ASP A 337 -17.81 -5.27 -27.77
CA ASP A 337 -16.90 -4.20 -28.17
C ASP A 337 -16.99 -2.99 -27.23
N ASP A 338 -15.92 -2.20 -27.15
CA ASP A 338 -15.91 -0.93 -26.40
C ASP A 338 -16.48 0.23 -27.25
N SER A 339 -17.44 -0.06 -28.14
CA SER A 339 -18.01 0.96 -29.03
C SER A 339 -18.67 2.11 -28.27
N ALA A 340 -19.25 1.82 -27.10
CA ALA A 340 -19.82 2.82 -26.20
C ALA A 340 -18.77 3.77 -25.59
N GLU A 341 -17.52 3.33 -25.46
CA GLU A 341 -16.39 4.13 -24.97
C GLU A 341 -15.54 4.72 -26.12
N GLY A 342 -16.00 4.57 -27.38
CA GLY A 342 -15.32 5.10 -28.56
C GLY A 342 -14.22 4.20 -29.14
N HIS A 343 -14.09 2.97 -28.66
CA HIS A 343 -13.04 2.02 -29.06
C HIS A 343 -13.64 0.76 -29.73
N LYS A 344 -14.18 0.92 -30.96
CA LYS A 344 -14.80 -0.18 -31.72
C LYS A 344 -13.84 -1.31 -32.08
N GLU A 345 -12.55 -1.03 -32.08
CA GLU A 345 -11.48 -1.98 -32.38
C GLU A 345 -11.17 -2.95 -31.22
N LYS A 346 -11.63 -2.63 -30.00
CA LYS A 346 -11.39 -3.46 -28.81
C LYS A 346 -12.54 -4.43 -28.62
N LEU A 347 -12.23 -5.72 -28.71
CA LEU A 347 -13.17 -6.83 -28.47
C LEU A 347 -12.76 -7.59 -27.21
N HIS A 348 -13.68 -7.71 -26.27
CA HIS A 348 -13.47 -8.41 -25.02
C HIS A 348 -13.99 -9.84 -25.06
N ALA A 349 -13.18 -10.77 -24.58
CA ALA A 349 -13.58 -12.16 -24.40
C ALA A 349 -14.62 -12.29 -23.28
N ARG A 350 -15.57 -13.21 -23.44
CA ARG A 350 -16.54 -13.55 -22.38
C ARG A 350 -15.88 -14.32 -21.25
N GLY A 351 -16.31 -14.04 -20.02
CA GLY A 351 -15.89 -14.73 -18.82
C GLY A 351 -14.74 -14.07 -18.06
N GLY A 352 -14.49 -14.60 -16.86
CA GLY A 352 -13.62 -14.03 -15.83
C GLY A 352 -14.37 -13.85 -14.52
N ILE A 353 -13.70 -13.27 -13.53
CA ILE A 353 -14.25 -12.99 -12.20
C ILE A 353 -14.45 -11.47 -12.08
N PRO A 354 -15.61 -10.98 -11.59
CA PRO A 354 -15.81 -9.57 -11.32
C PRO A 354 -14.91 -9.14 -10.17
N GLY A 355 -14.33 -7.94 -10.26
CA GLY A 355 -13.41 -7.49 -9.22
C GLY A 355 -12.36 -6.50 -9.72
N VAL A 356 -11.42 -6.20 -8.82
CA VAL A 356 -10.25 -5.37 -9.09
C VAL A 356 -8.99 -6.20 -8.98
N PHE A 357 -8.17 -6.17 -10.03
CA PHE A 357 -6.96 -6.97 -10.17
C PHE A 357 -5.75 -6.05 -10.29
N PHE A 358 -4.75 -6.25 -9.46
CA PHE A 358 -3.49 -5.52 -9.49
C PHE A 358 -2.39 -6.51 -9.86
N SER A 359 -1.84 -6.37 -11.07
CA SER A 359 -0.66 -7.11 -11.50
C SER A 359 0.54 -6.19 -11.35
N TYR A 360 1.50 -6.56 -10.52
CA TYR A 360 2.70 -5.76 -10.31
C TYR A 360 3.95 -6.49 -10.77
N VAL A 361 4.88 -5.72 -11.34
CA VAL A 361 6.22 -6.18 -11.70
C VAL A 361 7.21 -5.21 -11.09
N SER A 362 8.14 -5.72 -10.29
CA SER A 362 9.27 -4.94 -9.79
C SER A 362 10.49 -5.19 -10.67
N PHE A 363 11.06 -4.11 -11.23
CA PHE A 363 12.32 -4.17 -11.94
C PHE A 363 13.43 -3.62 -11.05
N LEU A 364 14.50 -4.41 -10.90
CA LEU A 364 15.81 -4.03 -10.37
C LEU A 364 15.84 -3.58 -8.89
N GLU A 365 16.28 -4.50 -8.03
CA GLU A 365 17.46 -4.36 -7.15
C GLU A 365 17.68 -5.77 -6.59
N ILE A 366 18.86 -6.37 -6.84
CA ILE A 366 19.15 -7.78 -6.49
C ILE A 366 19.58 -7.85 -5.02
N HIS A 367 18.72 -7.36 -4.13
CA HIS A 367 18.74 -7.71 -2.72
C HIS A 367 17.52 -8.62 -2.46
N MET A 368 17.71 -9.92 -2.71
CA MET A 368 16.68 -10.98 -2.64
C MET A 368 16.15 -11.30 -1.24
N LEU A 369 16.19 -10.37 -0.28
CA LEU A 369 15.71 -10.61 1.09
C LEU A 369 14.75 -9.55 1.63
N GLN A 370 14.50 -8.46 0.89
CA GLN A 370 13.55 -7.45 1.33
C GLN A 370 12.18 -7.67 0.69
N GLY A 371 11.16 -7.86 1.53
CA GLY A 371 9.77 -7.88 1.08
C GLY A 371 9.29 -6.47 0.76
N ILE A 372 8.46 -6.31 -0.28
CA ILE A 372 7.80 -5.04 -0.56
C ILE A 372 6.57 -4.93 0.33
N LEU A 373 6.44 -3.80 1.04
CA LEU A 373 5.22 -3.41 1.74
C LEU A 373 4.26 -2.74 0.76
N ILE A 374 3.11 -3.34 0.49
CA ILE A 374 2.02 -2.71 -0.26
C ILE A 374 1.05 -2.10 0.72
N MET A 375 0.91 -0.78 0.70
CA MET A 375 -0.09 -0.08 1.50
C MET A 375 -1.28 0.26 0.62
N ILE A 376 -2.46 -0.20 1.02
CA ILE A 376 -3.68 -0.10 0.23
C ILE A 376 -4.76 0.55 1.08
N ARG A 377 -5.49 1.51 0.51
CA ARG A 377 -6.77 1.99 1.03
C ARG A 377 -7.76 2.13 -0.12
N ILE A 378 -8.69 1.18 -0.25
CA ILE A 378 -9.69 1.14 -1.33
C ILE A 378 -11.07 1.00 -0.72
N SER A 379 -12.03 1.81 -1.14
CA SER A 379 -13.45 1.64 -0.79
C SER A 379 -14.27 1.19 -2.00
N HIS A 380 -15.06 0.14 -1.80
CA HIS A 380 -16.04 -0.39 -2.74
C HIS A 380 -17.45 0.00 -2.32
N GLN A 381 -18.32 0.16 -3.32
CA GLN A 381 -19.74 0.50 -3.16
C GLN A 381 -20.61 -0.44 -3.98
#